data_AF-A0A5R2NC45-F1
#
_entry.id   AF-A0A5R2NC45-F1
#
_cell.length_a   1.000
_cell.length_b   1.000
_cell.length_c   1.000
_cell.angle_alpha   90.00
_cell.angle_beta   90.00
_cell.angle_gamma   90.00
#
_symmetry.space_group_name_H-M   'P 1'
#
loop_
_entity.id
_entity.type
_entity.pdbx_description
1 polymer ?
#
loop_
_entity_poly.entity_id
_entity_poly.type
_entity_poly.pdbx_seq_one_letter_code
_entity_poly.pdbx_strand_id
1 'polypeptide(L)' 'MNWSFQLYSARNFLPWTDVLEMLGKLGYAEVEGFG' A
#
# COMPACT_ATOMS: atom_id res chain seq x y z
N MET A 1 -5.16 -0.63 17.48
CA MET A 1 -5.77 -0.06 16.26
C MET A 1 -4.84 -0.42 15.13
N ASN A 2 -5.29 -1.26 14.20
CA ASN A 2 -4.48 -1.68 13.05
C ASN A 2 -4.71 -0.66 11.94
N TRP A 3 -3.62 -0.17 11.35
CA TRP A 3 -3.66 0.81 10.27
C TRP A 3 -3.24 0.12 8.97
N SER A 4 -4.07 0.24 7.94
CA SER A 4 -3.86 -0.31 6.61
C SER A 4 -3.65 0.82 5.59
N PHE A 5 -2.93 0.54 4.50
CA PHE A 5 -2.85 1.46 3.37
C PHE A 5 -3.87 1.08 2.28
N GLN A 6 -4.70 2.04 1.87
CA GLN A 6 -5.70 1.85 0.82
C GLN A 6 -5.07 1.93 -0.58
N LEU A 7 -4.95 0.80 -1.28
CA LEU A 7 -4.31 0.68 -2.60
C LEU A 7 -4.98 1.54 -3.68
N TYR A 8 -6.27 1.86 -3.55
CA TYR A 8 -6.94 2.80 -4.44
C TYR A 8 -6.25 4.17 -4.50
N SER A 9 -5.61 4.58 -3.41
CA SER A 9 -4.83 5.83 -3.33
C SER A 9 -3.60 5.81 -4.25
N ALA A 10 -3.03 4.63 -4.51
CA ALA A 10 -1.83 4.44 -5.32
C ALA A 10 -2.11 3.80 -6.70
N ARG A 11 -3.37 3.70 -7.13
CA ARG A 11 -3.79 2.92 -8.31
C ARG A 11 -3.07 3.20 -9.65
N ASN A 12 -2.49 4.38 -9.79
CA ASN A 12 -1.77 4.82 -10.99
C ASN A 12 -0.24 4.78 -10.84
N PHE A 13 0.27 4.39 -9.68
CA PHE A 13 1.70 4.27 -9.41
C PHE A 13 2.12 2.82 -9.61
N LEU A 14 2.82 2.58 -10.70
CA LEU A 14 3.31 1.27 -11.10
C LEU A 14 4.84 1.32 -11.27
N PRO A 15 5.55 0.21 -11.03
CA PRO A 15 5.02 -1.13 -10.70
C PRO A 15 4.59 -1.26 -9.23
N TRP A 16 3.64 -2.16 -8.96
CA TRP A 16 3.12 -2.42 -7.61
C TRP A 16 4.19 -2.94 -6.64
N THR A 17 5.22 -3.61 -7.14
CA THR A 17 6.36 -4.06 -6.32
C THR A 17 7.00 -2.90 -5.57
N ASP A 18 7.19 -1.77 -6.25
CA ASP A 18 7.87 -0.61 -5.68
C ASP A 18 6.98 0.10 -4.66
N VAL A 19 5.67 0.16 -4.92
CA VAL A 19 4.66 0.67 -3.99
C VAL A 19 4.65 -0.16 -2.70
N LEU A 20 4.58 -1.49 -2.81
CA LEU A 20 4.55 -2.38 -1.66
C LEU A 20 5.86 -2.34 -0.86
N GLU A 21 7.02 -2.28 -1.53
CA GLU A 21 8.31 -2.14 -0.87
C GLU A 21 8.40 -0.83 -0.07
N MET A 22 7.95 0.28 -0.67
CA MET A 22 7.89 1.58 -0.01
C MET A 22 6.98 1.54 1.22
N LEU A 23 5.77 0.96 1.10
CA LEU A 23 4.83 0.84 2.22
C LEU A 23 5.44 0.02 3.37
N GLY A 24 6.14 -1.06 3.07
CA GLY A 24 6.89 -1.85 4.05
C GLY A 24 7.98 -1.02 4.75
N LYS A 25 8.76 -0.22 4.01
CA LYS A 25 9.77 0.70 4.58
C LYS A 25 9.15 1.78 5.47
N LEU A 26 7.92 2.18 5.20
CA LEU A 26 7.16 3.16 6.00
C LEU A 26 6.47 2.53 7.23
N GLY A 27 6.55 1.21 7.40
CA GLY A 27 6.01 0.52 8.57
C GLY A 27 4.54 0.09 8.44
N TYR A 28 3.95 0.13 7.24
CA TYR A 28 2.64 -0.46 7.03
C TYR A 28 2.72 -1.98 7.09
N ALA A 29 1.87 -2.58 7.93
CA ALA A 29 1.76 -4.03 8.08
C ALA A 29 0.66 -4.66 7.21
N GLU A 30 -0.29 -3.84 6.76
CA GLU A 30 -1.49 -4.28 6.04
C GLU A 30 -1.81 -3.31 4.89
N VAL A 31 -2.43 -3.83 3.82
CA VAL A 31 -2.95 -3.04 2.69
C VAL A 31 -4.38 -3.47 2.37
N GLU A 32 -5.21 -2.53 1.95
CA GLU A 32 -6.59 -2.75 1.53
C GLU A 32 -6.70 -2.62 0.00
N GLY A 33 -7.41 -3.56 -0.63
CA GLY A 33 -7.71 -3.53 -2.05
C GLY A 33 -8.76 -2.47 -2.44
N PHE A 34 -9.20 -2.51 -3.70
CA PHE A 34 -10.04 -1.47 -4.32
C PHE A 34 -11.53 -1.46 -3.92
N GLY A 35 -11.89 -2.11 -2.82
CA GLY A 35 -13.28 -2.41 -2.47
C GLY A 35 -13.73 -3.76 -2.99
#